data_AF-A0A938AQM9-F1
#
_entry.id   AF-A0A938AQM9-F1
#
_cell.length_a   1.000
_cell.length_b   1.000
_cell.length_c   1.000
_cell.angle_alpha   90.00
_cell.angle_beta   90.00
_cell.angle_gamma   90.00
#
_symmetry.space_group_name_H-M   'P 1'
#
loop_
_entity.id
_entity.type
_entity.pdbx_description
1 polymer ?
#
loop_
_entity_poly.entity_id
_entity_poly.type
_entity_poly.pdbx_seq_one_letter_code
_entity_poly.pdbx_strand_id
1 'polypeptide(L)'
;MTPQSFVPAASGLWWQRQGFADNTFVGNAWDWQPPLRFDYVRTEVCYVPLNLAAAYISRLLADFLVPGGKLLVAQYRSRREDLSGDWIDDYLSRLGFSVRGSKSGFSGEGLELTRVAVLQR
;
A
#
# COMPACT_ATOMS: atom_id res chain seq x y z
N MET A 1 -8.25 -32.67 -0.71
CA MET A 1 -8.58 -31.53 0.17
C MET A 1 -8.39 -30.27 -0.66
N THR A 2 -9.49 -29.76 -1.21
CA THR A 2 -9.47 -28.56 -2.06
C THR A 2 -9.43 -27.34 -1.15
N PRO A 3 -8.53 -26.36 -1.32
CA PRO A 3 -8.55 -25.17 -0.49
C PRO A 3 -9.87 -24.41 -0.74
N GLN A 4 -10.61 -24.11 0.33
CA GLN A 4 -11.74 -23.20 0.29
C GLN A 4 -11.25 -21.84 -0.21
N SER A 5 -11.75 -21.41 -1.35
CA SER A 5 -11.54 -20.07 -1.87
C SER A 5 -12.13 -19.05 -0.89
N PHE A 6 -11.27 -18.21 -0.34
CA PHE A 6 -11.69 -17.03 0.41
C PHE A 6 -12.33 -16.04 -0.58
N VAL A 7 -13.66 -15.93 -0.56
CA VAL A 7 -14.40 -14.90 -1.30
C VAL A 7 -14.74 -13.79 -0.30
N PRO A 8 -14.09 -12.61 -0.34
CA PRO A 8 -14.38 -11.55 0.61
C PRO A 8 -15.73 -10.90 0.32
N ALA A 9 -16.50 -10.58 1.38
CA ALA A 9 -17.79 -9.89 1.33
C ALA A 9 -17.75 -8.46 0.74
N ALA A 10 -16.55 -7.90 0.51
CA ALA A 10 -16.35 -6.58 -0.12
C ALA A 10 -16.58 -6.57 -1.64
N SER A 11 -16.95 -7.71 -2.24
CA SER A 11 -17.04 -7.93 -3.68
C SER A 11 -18.28 -7.34 -4.35
N GLY A 12 -19.40 -7.14 -3.65
CA GLY A 12 -20.70 -6.93 -4.31
C GLY A 12 -20.87 -5.68 -5.20
N LEU A 13 -20.17 -4.57 -4.91
CA LEU A 13 -20.43 -3.27 -5.55
C LEU A 13 -19.52 -2.96 -6.75
N TRP A 14 -18.31 -3.50 -6.79
CA TRP A 14 -17.33 -3.20 -7.85
C TRP A 14 -17.51 -4.08 -9.09
N TRP A 15 -17.96 -5.33 -8.92
CA TRP A 15 -18.15 -6.26 -10.03
C TRP A 15 -19.30 -5.90 -10.98
N GLN A 16 -20.23 -5.05 -10.56
CA GLN A 16 -21.38 -4.64 -11.38
C GLN A 16 -21.05 -3.52 -12.37
N ARG A 17 -19.86 -2.91 -12.31
CA ARG A 17 -19.42 -1.92 -13.30
C ARG A 17 -18.75 -2.61 -14.49
N GLN A 18 -19.47 -2.66 -15.60
CA GLN A 18 -18.95 -3.13 -16.88
C GLN A 18 -17.67 -2.35 -17.25
N GLY A 19 -16.58 -3.06 -17.55
CA GLY A 19 -15.30 -2.49 -18.00
C GLY A 19 -14.11 -2.58 -17.04
N PHE A 20 -14.29 -3.02 -15.78
CA PHE A 20 -13.17 -3.17 -14.82
C PHE A 20 -12.92 -4.61 -14.36
N ALA A 21 -13.76 -5.56 -14.78
CA ALA A 21 -13.62 -6.96 -14.39
C ALA A 21 -12.23 -7.51 -14.75
N ASP A 22 -11.72 -7.18 -15.94
CA ASP A 22 -10.40 -7.62 -16.42
C ASP A 22 -9.22 -6.90 -15.75
N ASN A 23 -9.48 -5.82 -15.01
CA ASN A 23 -8.47 -5.01 -14.31
C ASN A 23 -8.52 -5.20 -12.78
N THR A 24 -9.36 -6.14 -12.30
CA THR A 24 -9.54 -6.39 -10.87
C THR A 24 -9.08 -7.80 -10.53
N PHE A 25 -8.10 -7.90 -9.64
CA PHE A 25 -7.57 -9.17 -9.17
C PHE A 25 -7.92 -9.39 -7.71
N VAL A 26 -8.23 -10.63 -7.35
CA VAL A 26 -8.46 -11.03 -5.97
C VAL A 26 -7.26 -11.84 -5.50
N GLY A 27 -6.64 -11.39 -4.42
CA GLY A 27 -5.49 -12.04 -3.81
C GLY A 27 -5.13 -11.43 -2.47
N ASN A 28 -4.49 -12.22 -1.62
CA ASN A 28 -3.87 -11.70 -0.41
C ASN A 28 -2.51 -11.09 -0.78
N ALA A 29 -2.34 -9.79 -0.55
CA ALA A 29 -1.12 -9.08 -0.95
C ALA A 29 0.18 -9.68 -0.34
N TRP A 30 0.07 -10.45 0.74
CA TRP A 30 1.20 -11.13 1.36
C TRP A 30 1.80 -12.26 0.51
N ASP A 31 0.97 -13.03 -0.22
CA ASP A 31 1.40 -14.25 -0.91
C ASP A 31 0.97 -14.30 -2.39
N TRP A 32 -0.03 -13.50 -2.77
CA TRP A 32 -0.55 -13.44 -4.13
C TRP A 32 0.51 -12.96 -5.12
N GLN A 33 0.64 -13.69 -6.22
CA GLN A 33 1.56 -13.37 -7.31
C GLN A 33 0.84 -12.55 -8.38
N PRO A 34 1.31 -11.33 -8.67
CA PRO A 34 0.65 -10.49 -9.63
C PRO A 34 0.85 -11.04 -11.06
N PRO A 35 -0.21 -11.13 -11.90
CA PRO A 35 -0.10 -11.66 -13.26
C PRO A 35 0.68 -10.75 -14.20
N LEU A 36 0.84 -9.47 -13.83
CA LEU A 36 1.74 -8.52 -14.46
C LEU A 36 2.38 -7.62 -13.40
N ARG A 37 3.48 -6.98 -13.76
CA ARG A 37 4.08 -5.91 -12.95
C ARG A 37 3.51 -4.56 -13.35
N PHE A 38 3.50 -3.62 -12.42
CA PHE A 38 2.90 -2.31 -12.56
C PHE A 38 3.96 -1.20 -12.54
N ASP A 39 3.70 -0.09 -13.21
CA ASP A 39 4.52 1.12 -13.10
C ASP A 39 4.38 1.80 -11.73
N TYR A 40 3.18 1.70 -11.16
CA TYR A 40 2.81 2.30 -9.88
C TYR A 40 2.02 1.30 -9.05
N VAL A 41 2.40 1.16 -7.78
CA VAL A 41 1.66 0.40 -6.77
C VAL A 41 1.42 1.33 -5.59
N ARG A 42 0.22 1.31 -5.02
CA ARG A 42 -0.12 2.06 -3.80
C ARG A 42 -0.48 1.09 -2.69
N THR A 43 0.04 1.33 -1.48
CA THR A 43 -0.26 0.52 -0.30
C THR A 43 -0.26 1.35 0.99
N GLU A 44 -0.61 0.73 2.10
CA GLU A 44 -0.40 1.22 3.48
C GLU A 44 0.25 0.11 4.31
N VAL A 45 1.11 0.49 5.27
CA VAL A 45 1.79 -0.49 6.14
C VAL A 45 0.83 -1.09 7.17
N CYS A 46 -0.26 -0.42 7.51
CA CYS A 46 -1.24 -0.89 8.50
C CYS A 46 -1.94 -2.21 8.13
N TYR A 47 -1.79 -2.69 6.88
CA TYR A 47 -2.32 -3.97 6.42
C TYR A 47 -1.54 -5.18 6.97
N VAL A 48 -0.35 -4.97 7.55
CA VAL A 48 0.47 -6.02 8.14
C VAL A 48 0.95 -5.64 9.55
N PRO A 49 1.21 -6.63 10.43
CA PRO A 49 1.92 -6.40 11.68
C PRO A 49 3.26 -5.67 11.47
N LEU A 50 3.66 -4.84 12.44
CA LEU A 50 4.86 -3.99 12.33
C LEU A 50 6.14 -4.80 12.04
N ASN A 51 6.29 -5.98 12.65
CA ASN A 51 7.43 -6.87 12.44
C ASN A 51 7.49 -7.46 11.02
N LEU A 52 6.40 -7.37 10.25
CA LEU A 52 6.31 -7.83 8.86
C LEU A 52 6.38 -6.68 7.84
N ALA A 53 6.38 -5.43 8.29
CA ALA A 53 6.35 -4.25 7.42
C ALA A 53 7.50 -4.23 6.41
N ALA A 54 8.74 -4.48 6.85
CA ALA A 54 9.89 -4.48 5.96
C ALA A 54 9.78 -5.56 4.88
N ALA A 55 9.42 -6.79 5.25
CA ALA A 55 9.23 -7.89 4.31
C ALA A 55 8.11 -7.59 3.30
N TYR A 56 7.00 -7.01 3.77
CA TYR A 56 5.89 -6.60 2.92
C TYR A 56 6.31 -5.56 1.88
N ILE A 57 7.00 -4.49 2.30
CA ILE A 57 7.47 -3.44 1.38
C ILE A 57 8.49 -3.97 0.38
N SER A 58 9.45 -4.79 0.84
CA SER A 58 10.43 -5.44 -0.03
C SER A 58 9.76 -6.31 -1.09
N ARG A 59 8.73 -7.08 -0.72
CA ARG A 59 7.94 -7.88 -1.66
C ARG A 59 7.27 -7.03 -2.73
N LEU A 60 6.60 -5.94 -2.35
CA LEU A 60 5.92 -5.08 -3.32
C LEU A 60 6.91 -4.45 -4.31
N LEU A 61 8.09 -4.02 -3.84
CA LEU A 61 9.16 -3.54 -4.71
C LEU A 61 9.66 -4.64 -5.66
N ALA A 62 9.88 -5.86 -5.16
CA ALA A 62 10.51 -6.94 -5.91
C ALA A 62 9.55 -7.68 -6.87
N ASP A 63 8.28 -7.83 -6.52
CA ASP A 63 7.36 -8.71 -7.25
C ASP A 63 6.31 -7.93 -8.03
N PHE A 64 5.89 -6.76 -7.55
CA PHE A 64 4.76 -6.02 -8.12
C PHE A 64 5.18 -4.92 -9.08
N LEU A 65 6.37 -4.32 -8.93
CA LEU A 65 6.78 -3.18 -9.75
C LEU A 65 7.65 -3.59 -10.93
N VAL A 66 7.53 -2.92 -12.08
CA VAL A 66 8.55 -2.99 -13.13
C VAL A 66 9.87 -2.34 -12.65
N PRO A 67 11.04 -2.61 -13.25
CA PRO A 67 12.26 -1.87 -12.95
C PRO A 67 12.05 -0.36 -13.11
N GLY A 68 12.43 0.45 -12.11
CA GLY A 68 12.16 1.89 -12.08
C GLY A 68 10.72 2.28 -11.72
N GLY A 69 9.83 1.32 -11.50
CA GLY A 69 8.47 1.54 -11.00
C GLY A 69 8.46 2.12 -9.58
N LYS A 70 7.35 2.74 -9.20
CA LYS A 70 7.21 3.50 -7.95
C LYS A 70 6.21 2.87 -6.99
N LEU A 71 6.63 2.67 -5.75
CA LEU A 71 5.77 2.27 -4.65
C LEU A 71 5.34 3.52 -3.88
N LEU A 72 4.04 3.76 -3.84
CA LEU A 72 3.41 4.84 -3.08
C LEU A 72 2.93 4.26 -1.74
N VAL A 73 3.65 4.55 -0.67
CA VAL A 73 3.27 4.10 0.68
C VAL A 73 2.55 5.25 1.36
N ALA A 74 1.24 5.11 1.51
CA ALA A 74 0.41 6.10 2.16
C ALA A 74 0.33 5.82 3.66
N GLN A 75 0.12 6.89 4.42
CA GLN A 75 -0.35 6.86 5.79
C GLN A 75 -1.40 7.95 5.93
N TYR A 76 -2.57 7.54 6.40
CA TYR A 76 -3.62 8.45 6.83
C TYR A 76 -3.62 8.49 8.33
N ARG A 77 -3.87 9.67 8.88
CA ARG A 77 -4.10 9.85 10.30
C ARG A 77 -5.44 10.47 10.53
N SER A 78 -5.96 10.31 11.74
CA SER A 78 -7.16 11.02 12.18
C SER A 78 -6.85 11.95 13.35
N ARG A 79 -7.73 12.94 13.57
CA ARG A 79 -7.65 13.86 14.72
C ARG A 79 -7.71 13.15 16.08
N ARG A 80 -8.11 11.88 16.10
CA ARG A 80 -8.27 11.06 17.31
C ARG A 80 -7.05 10.19 17.60
N GLU A 81 -6.10 10.13 16.68
CA GLU A 81 -4.88 9.35 16.83
C GLU A 81 -3.78 10.16 17.53
N ASP A 82 -2.86 9.44 18.15
CA ASP A 82 -1.61 10.03 18.61
C ASP A 82 -0.77 10.46 17.40
N LEU A 83 -0.66 11.77 17.20
CA LEU A 83 0.07 12.36 16.09
C LEU A 83 1.57 12.53 16.40
N SER A 84 2.04 12.12 17.58
CA SER A 84 3.46 12.23 17.98
C SER A 84 4.36 11.22 17.27
N GLY A 85 3.79 10.15 16.71
CA GLY A 85 4.54 9.15 15.96
C GLY A 85 5.13 9.69 14.65
N ASP A 86 6.22 9.07 14.22
CA ASP A 86 6.88 9.32 12.94
C ASP A 86 5.94 9.17 11.75
N TRP A 87 6.13 10.02 10.75
CA TRP A 87 5.46 9.85 9.47
C TRP A 87 6.06 8.67 8.69
N ILE A 88 5.30 8.20 7.71
CA ILE A 88 5.63 6.99 6.96
C ILE A 88 6.99 7.06 6.23
N ASP A 89 7.42 8.23 5.79
CA ASP A 89 8.74 8.43 5.19
C ASP A 89 9.88 8.21 6.19
N ASP A 90 9.76 8.75 7.40
CA ASP A 90 10.74 8.54 8.47
C ASP A 90 10.76 7.06 8.91
N TYR A 91 9.58 6.46 9.08
CA TYR A 91 9.44 5.06 9.43
C TYR A 91 10.10 4.14 8.39
N LEU A 92 9.85 4.35 7.09
CA LEU A 92 10.47 3.57 6.01
C LEU A 92 11.98 3.75 5.95
N SER A 93 12.47 4.97 6.20
CA SER A 93 13.90 5.24 6.26
C SER A 93 14.58 4.49 7.40
N ARG A 94 13.93 4.39 8.57
CA ARG A 94 14.41 3.58 9.71
C ARG A 94 14.40 2.07 9.43
N LEU A 95 13.53 1.60 8.53
CA LEU A 95 13.55 0.22 8.05
C LEU A 95 14.63 -0.03 6.97
N GLY A 96 15.39 0.99 6.56
CA GLY A 96 16.47 0.88 5.58
C GLY A 96 16.05 1.11 4.14
N PHE A 97 14.84 1.62 3.88
CA PHE A 97 14.41 1.96 2.52
C PHE A 97 14.86 3.36 2.10
N SER A 98 15.30 3.50 0.85
CA SER A 98 15.63 4.80 0.26
C SER A 98 14.36 5.53 -0.19
N VAL A 99 13.84 6.43 0.64
CA VAL A 99 12.72 7.30 0.27
C VAL A 99 13.17 8.34 -0.77
N ARG A 100 12.51 8.35 -1.94
CA ARG A 100 12.82 9.27 -3.05
C ARG A 100 12.09 10.60 -2.96
N GLY A 101 11.04 10.66 -2.16
CA GLY A 101 10.30 11.87 -1.86
C GLY A 101 9.02 11.57 -1.08
N SER A 102 8.38 12.61 -0.57
CA SER A 102 7.10 12.51 0.09
C SER A 102 6.18 13.69 -0.26
N LYS A 103 4.87 13.47 -0.10
CA LYS A 103 3.84 14.51 -0.26
C LYS A 103 2.86 14.46 0.90
N SER A 104 2.60 15.63 1.47
CA SER A 104 1.65 15.82 2.58
C SER A 104 0.28 16.26 2.07
N GLY A 105 -0.76 15.80 2.76
CA GLY A 105 -2.14 16.24 2.61
C GLY A 105 -2.66 16.80 3.93
N PHE A 106 -3.36 17.93 3.84
CA PHE A 106 -3.81 18.71 4.99
C PHE A 106 -5.33 18.84 4.99
N SER A 107 -5.92 18.90 6.18
CA SER A 107 -7.31 19.29 6.37
C SER A 107 -7.54 20.77 6.07
N GLY A 108 -8.80 21.20 5.99
CA GLY A 108 -9.15 22.62 5.83
C GLY A 108 -8.66 23.54 6.98
N GLU A 109 -8.35 22.96 8.14
CA GLU A 109 -7.78 23.67 9.30
C GLU A 109 -6.24 23.65 9.32
N GLY A 110 -5.59 23.10 8.29
CA GLY A 110 -4.13 23.04 8.18
C GLY A 110 -3.46 21.87 8.90
N LEU A 111 -4.21 20.99 9.55
CA LEU A 111 -3.66 19.77 10.16
C LEU A 111 -3.24 18.75 9.09
N GLU A 112 -2.00 18.24 9.15
CA GLU A 112 -1.53 17.16 8.27
C GLU A 112 -2.21 15.84 8.65
N LEU A 113 -2.97 15.28 7.71
CA LEU A 113 -3.74 14.04 7.91
C LEU A 113 -3.35 12.94 6.93
N THR A 114 -2.45 13.23 6.00
CA THR A 114 -2.01 12.25 5.01
C THR A 114 -0.56 12.52 4.66
N ARG A 115 0.23 11.46 4.57
CA ARG A 115 1.52 11.50 3.90
C ARG A 115 1.68 10.31 2.98
N VAL A 116 2.22 10.56 1.79
CA VAL A 116 2.59 9.53 0.83
C VAL A 116 4.08 9.59 0.60
N ALA A 117 4.79 8.52 0.95
CA ALA A 117 6.20 8.34 0.63
C ALA A 117 6.35 7.57 -0.69
N VAL A 118 7.39 7.92 -1.47
CA VAL A 118 7.72 7.27 -2.74
C VAL A 118 8.99 6.46 -2.57
N LEU A 119 8.89 5.16 -2.78
CA LEU A 119 10.04 4.28 -3.01
C LEU A 119 10.13 3.95 -4.51
N GLN A 120 11.31 3.55 -4.96
CA GLN A 120 11.55 3.15 -6.35
C GLN A 120 12.27 1.80 -6.38
N ARG A 121 11.83 0.91 -7.27
CA ARG A 121 12.48 -0.38 -7.54
C ARG A 121 13.78 -0.18 -8.31
#